data_AF-A0AAD7AY47-F1
#
_entry.id   AF-A0AAD7AY47-F1
#
_cell.length_a   1.000
_cell.length_b   1.000
_cell.length_c   1.000
_cell.angle_alpha   90.00
_cell.angle_beta   90.00
_cell.angle_gamma   90.00
#
_symmetry.space_group_name_H-M   'P 1'
#
loop_
_entity.id
_entity.type
_entity.pdbx_description
1 polymer ?
#
loop_
_entity_poly.entity_id
_entity_poly.type
_entity_poly.pdbx_seq_one_letter_code
_entity_poly.pdbx_strand_id
1 'polypeptide(L)' 'LLLALFLPHSAFASVLAIDYGTDWIKASVMSPGVPFDVLLNKDSKRKIQATVGWKNTDRLFGSDAFNL' A
#
# COMPACT_ATOMS: atom_id res chain seq x y z
N LEU A 1 -30.00 14.43 -25.63
CA LEU A 1 -29.06 15.22 -24.80
C LEU A 1 -28.91 14.66 -23.38
N LEU A 2 -30.01 14.36 -22.66
CA LEU A 2 -29.97 13.81 -21.29
C LEU A 2 -29.24 12.45 -21.14
N LEU A 3 -29.26 11.60 -22.18
CA LEU A 3 -28.67 10.25 -22.14
C LEU A 3 -27.12 10.25 -22.13
N ALA A 4 -26.48 11.33 -22.59
CA ALA A 4 -25.02 11.42 -22.67
C ALA A 4 -24.35 11.70 -21.30
N LEU A 5 -25.13 12.07 -20.28
CA LEU A 5 -24.62 12.37 -18.93
C LEU A 5 -24.33 11.12 -18.09
N PHE A 6 -24.70 9.93 -18.57
CA PHE A 6 -24.53 8.65 -17.86
C PHE A 6 -23.48 7.74 -18.49
N LEU A 7 -22.58 8.29 -19.33
CA LEU A 7 -21.47 7.50 -19.84
C LEU A 7 -20.55 7.10 -18.68
N PRO A 8 -20.33 5.81 -18.42
CA PRO A 8 -19.41 5.39 -17.37
C PRO A 8 -18.01 5.89 -17.71
N HIS A 9 -17.45 6.72 -16.83
CA HIS A 9 -16.06 7.14 -16.96
C HIS A 9 -15.15 6.01 -16.50
N SER A 10 -14.62 5.24 -17.45
CA SER A 10 -13.64 4.20 -17.17
C SER A 10 -12.31 4.85 -16.75
N ALA A 11 -12.00 4.80 -15.46
CA ALA A 11 -10.69 5.19 -14.96
C ALA A 11 -9.70 4.02 -15.13
N PHE A 12 -8.72 4.17 -16.02
CA PHE A 12 -7.58 3.25 -16.13
C PHE A 12 -6.54 3.57 -15.05
N ALA A 13 -6.89 3.31 -13.80
CA ALA A 13 -6.03 3.57 -12.65
C ALA A 13 -5.49 2.27 -12.05
N SER A 14 -4.30 2.37 -11.46
CA SER A 14 -3.78 1.34 -10.55
C SER A 14 -4.48 1.44 -9.21
N VAL A 15 -4.82 0.30 -8.62
CA VAL A 15 -5.40 0.19 -7.28
C VAL A 15 -4.33 -0.30 -6.32
N LEU A 16 -4.13 0.44 -5.24
CA LEU A 16 -3.30 0.04 -4.11
C LEU A 16 -4.21 -0.55 -3.02
N ALA A 17 -4.02 -1.81 -2.68
CA ALA A 17 -4.68 -2.44 -1.55
C ALA A 17 -3.70 -2.52 -0.37
N ILE A 18 -4.17 -2.16 0.82
CA ILE A 18 -3.38 -2.15 2.06
C ILE A 18 -4.11 -2.97 3.12
N ASP A 19 -3.40 -3.95 3.69
CA ASP A 19 -3.81 -4.76 4.83
C ASP A 19 -3.11 -4.24 6.09
N TYR A 20 -3.88 -3.66 7.01
CA TYR A 20 -3.41 -3.12 8.29
C TYR A 20 -3.53 -4.16 9.41
N GLY A 21 -2.82 -5.27 9.28
CA GLY A 21 -2.77 -6.30 10.34
C GLY A 21 -2.05 -5.81 11.61
N THR A 22 -2.36 -6.45 12.74
CA THR A 22 -1.80 -6.09 14.06
C THR A 22 -0.28 -6.17 14.12
N ASP A 23 0.31 -7.24 13.58
CA ASP A 23 1.76 -7.45 13.61
C ASP A 23 2.44 -7.03 12.30
N TRP A 24 1.70 -7.09 11.19
CA TRP A 24 2.26 -6.89 9.85
C TRP A 24 1.31 -6.10 8.95
N ILE A 25 1.89 -5.12 8.27
CA ILE A 25 1.28 -4.45 7.12
C ILE A 25 1.69 -5.18 5.84
N LYS A 26 0.74 -5.35 4.92
CA LYS A 26 1.00 -5.78 3.55
C LYS A 26 0.37 -4.80 2.58
N ALA A 27 0.97 -4.65 1.41
CA ALA A 27 0.42 -3.83 0.34
C ALA A 27 0.51 -4.58 -0.99
N SER A 28 -0.43 -4.35 -1.89
CA SER A 28 -0.45 -4.93 -3.23
C SER A 28 -0.96 -3.95 -4.25
N VAL A 29 -0.52 -4.10 -5.50
CA VAL A 29 -0.97 -3.29 -6.62
C VAL A 29 -1.69 -4.15 -7.66
N MET A 30 -2.78 -3.60 -8.19
CA MET A 30 -3.55 -4.18 -9.29
C MET A 30 -3.70 -3.11 -10.36
N SER A 31 -3.32 -3.41 -11.60
CA SER A 31 -3.48 -2.47 -12.72
C SER A 31 -3.95 -3.23 -13.97
N PRO A 32 -4.74 -2.60 -14.85
CA PRO A 32 -5.09 -3.20 -16.13
C PRO A 32 -3.83 -3.66 -16.88
N GLY A 33 -3.80 -4.93 -17.31
CA GLY A 33 -2.66 -5.50 -18.05
C GLY A 33 -1.43 -5.85 -17.22
N VAL A 34 -1.43 -5.59 -15.90
CA VAL A 34 -0.34 -5.97 -14.99
C VAL A 34 -0.84 -7.03 -14.01
N PRO A 35 -0.14 -8.17 -13.86
CA PRO A 35 -0.50 -9.15 -12.85
C PRO A 35 -0.54 -8.53 -11.45
N PHE A 36 -1.43 -9.05 -10.61
CA PHE A 36 -1.44 -8.73 -9.18
C PHE A 36 -0.05 -9.00 -8.59
N ASP A 37 0.46 -8.04 -7.80
CA ASP A 37 1.69 -8.23 -7.05
C ASP A 37 1.61 -7.66 -5.63
N VAL A 38 2.20 -8.38 -4.68
CA VAL A 38 2.41 -7.91 -3.30
C VAL A 38 3.74 -7.19 -3.24
N LEU A 39 3.70 -5.94 -2.78
CA LEU A 39 4.84 -5.04 -2.81
C LEU A 39 5.96 -5.52 -1.87
N LEU A 40 7.20 -5.24 -2.27
CA LEU A 40 8.38 -5.44 -1.45
C LEU A 40 8.71 -4.16 -0.68
N ASN A 41 9.20 -4.31 0.55
CA ASN A 41 9.80 -3.22 1.32
C ASN A 41 11.27 -3.01 0.91
N LYS A 42 11.96 -2.04 1.55
CA LYS A 42 13.39 -1.75 1.34
C LYS A 42 14.33 -2.95 1.59
N ASP A 43 13.87 -3.93 2.36
CA ASP A 43 14.61 -5.15 2.71
C ASP A 43 14.22 -6.34 1.81
N SER A 44 13.51 -6.11 0.70
CA SER A 44 12.99 -7.13 -0.22
C SER A 44 12.04 -8.15 0.42
N LYS A 45 11.26 -7.72 1.43
CA LYS A 45 10.23 -8.53 2.11
C LYS A 45 8.82 -8.04 1.79
N ARG A 46 7.86 -8.97 1.72
CA ARG A 46 6.42 -8.70 1.47
C ARG A 46 5.59 -8.40 2.74
N LYS A 47 6.22 -8.47 3.92
CA LYS A 47 5.62 -8.13 5.20
C LYS A 47 6.42 -6.99 5.84
N ILE A 48 5.72 -5.91 6.19
CA ILE A 48 6.29 -4.74 6.86
C ILE A 48 5.83 -4.79 8.31
N GLN A 49 6.73 -4.64 9.28
CA GLN A 49 6.34 -4.59 10.70
C GLN A 49 5.30 -3.50 10.92
N ALA A 50 4.19 -3.81 11.58
CA ALA A 50 3.14 -2.86 11.92
C ALA A 50 3.54 -2.03 13.16
N THR A 51 4.67 -1.33 13.07
CA THR A 51 5.28 -0.62 14.20
C THR A 51 5.63 0.81 13.80
N VAL A 52 5.29 1.74 14.69
CA VAL A 52 5.70 3.14 14.64
C VAL A 52 6.48 3.42 15.93
N GLY A 53 7.66 4.03 15.78
CA GLY A 53 8.55 4.36 16.90
C GLY A 53 9.02 5.79 16.79
N TRP A 54 9.52 6.35 17.90
CA TRP A 54 10.06 7.70 17.95
C TRP A 54 11.48 7.68 18.52
N LYS A 55 12.40 8.37 17.83
CA LYS A 55 13.78 8.57 18.27
C LYS A 55 14.13 10.04 18.17
N ASN A 56 14.28 10.71 19.32
CA ASN A 56 14.41 12.18 19.38
C ASN A 56 13.22 12.86 18.68
N THR A 57 13.48 13.60 17.60
CA THR A 57 12.48 14.27 16.77
C THR A 57 11.97 13.41 15.61
N ASP A 58 12.59 12.26 15.38
CA ASP A 58 12.29 11.43 14.21
C ASP A 58 11.21 10.39 14.52
N ARG A 59 10.28 10.24 13.57
CA ARG A 59 9.31 9.15 13.56
C ARG A 59 9.78 8.08 12.60
N LEU A 60 9.85 6.85 13.11
CA LEU A 60 10.35 5.67 12.42
C LEU A 60 9.21 4.69 12.16
N PHE A 61 9.39 3.82 11.17
CA PHE A 61 8.37 2.88 10.71
C PHE A 61 8.98 1.51 10.40
N GLY A 62 8.15 0.46 10.45
CA GLY A 62 8.54 -0.86 10.00
C GLY A 62 9.70 -1.44 10.82
N SER A 63 10.64 -2.10 10.14
CA SER A 63 11.80 -2.74 10.77
C SER A 63 12.60 -1.76 11.63
N ASP A 64 12.74 -0.51 11.20
CA ASP A 64 13.57 0.48 11.89
C ASP A 64 12.91 0.93 13.20
N ALA A 65 11.58 0.99 13.26
CA ALA A 65 10.83 1.23 14.49
C ALA A 65 10.76 0.00 15.40
N PHE A 66 10.66 -1.20 14.83
CA PHE A 66 10.60 -2.44 15.59
C PHE A 66 11.92 -2.75 16.32
N ASN A 67 13.05 -2.30 15.76
CA ASN A 67 14.39 -2.52 16.31
C ASN A 67 14.90 -1.36 17.19
N LEU A 68 14.03 -0.41 17.53
CA LEU A 68 14.39 0.69 18.44
C LEU A 68 14.55 0.20 19.88
#